data_AF-A0A2N9NU77-F1
#
_entry.id   AF-A0A2N9NU77-F1
#
_cell.length_a   1.000
_cell.length_b   1.000
_cell.length_c   1.000
_cell.angle_alpha   90.00
_cell.angle_beta   90.00
_cell.angle_gamma   90.00
#
_symmetry.space_group_name_H-M   'P 1'
#
loop_
_entity.id
_entity.type
_entity.pdbx_description
1 polymer ?
#
loop_
_entity_poly.entity_id
_entity_poly.type
_entity_poly.pdbx_seq_one_letter_code
_entity_poly.pdbx_strand_id
1 'polypeptide(L)'
;MVVECANPNGNYSNCKEFGPAGVGGKEIVGSGGLSDSMSGDGSRAEDLCLACGLCCNGVIFADVRLQPGDDAARLRALGLRVFASRAATGAPGFKQPCAALAGCSCRVYAERPGYCREFECLLLQRVKAGRLERRAALAIIGVARERVERVRRLLRELGDGDETLALSARFRRTAARLEKVGLDEVKADLFGELTLAVHDLNLAVKEAFYP
;
A
#
# COMPACT_ATOMS: atom_id res chain seq x y z
N MET A 1 -14.20 -7.73 22.80
CA MET A 1 -12.77 -8.09 22.99
C MET A 1 -12.04 -7.58 21.76
N VAL A 2 -11.48 -6.36 21.86
CA VAL A 2 -10.91 -5.64 20.73
C VAL A 2 -9.49 -6.15 20.54
N VAL A 3 -9.24 -6.83 19.42
CA VAL A 3 -7.87 -7.23 19.06
C VAL A 3 -7.13 -5.96 18.64
N GLU A 4 -6.34 -5.40 19.57
CA GLU A 4 -5.33 -4.39 19.27
C GLU A 4 -4.32 -4.96 18.28
N CYS A 5 -4.54 -4.71 16.99
CA CYS A 5 -3.56 -4.92 15.94
C CYS A 5 -3.38 -3.62 15.16
N ALA A 6 -3.10 -2.53 15.88
CA ALA A 6 -2.53 -1.33 15.31
C ALA A 6 -1.44 -0.86 16.26
N ASN A 7 -0.20 -1.27 16.01
CA ASN A 7 0.95 -0.69 16.69
C ASN A 7 0.91 0.84 16.47
N PRO A 8 0.75 1.67 17.52
CA PRO A 8 0.50 3.10 17.38
C PRO A 8 1.73 3.90 16.92
N ASN A 9 2.90 3.26 16.75
CA ASN A 9 4.17 3.97 16.63
C ASN A 9 4.90 3.89 15.29
N GLY A 10 4.31 3.33 14.22
CA GLY A 10 4.79 3.55 12.83
C GLY A 10 6.31 3.48 12.61
N ASN A 11 7.03 2.64 13.36
CA ASN A 11 8.49 2.60 13.35
C ASN A 11 8.94 1.31 12.66
N TYR A 12 9.07 1.36 11.33
CA TYR A 12 9.64 0.27 10.52
C TYR A 12 11.18 0.37 10.45
N SER A 13 11.84 0.73 11.56
CA SER A 13 13.30 0.93 11.59
C SER A 13 14.08 -0.33 12.02
N ASN A 14 13.49 -1.52 11.99
CA ASN A 14 14.22 -2.72 12.35
C ASN A 14 13.69 -3.98 11.64
N CYS A 15 14.13 -4.19 10.40
CA CYS A 15 14.13 -5.51 9.77
C CYS A 15 15.57 -5.81 9.38
N LYS A 16 16.36 -6.24 10.37
CA LYS A 16 17.63 -6.93 10.12
C LYS A 16 17.33 -8.41 9.94
N GLU A 17 17.74 -8.92 8.79
CA GLU A 17 18.20 -10.28 8.47
C GLU A 17 17.39 -11.47 8.99
N PHE A 18 16.69 -12.16 8.08
CA PHE A 18 16.63 -13.63 8.07
C PHE A 18 16.46 -14.12 6.63
N GLY A 19 17.57 -14.54 6.00
CA GLY A 19 17.53 -15.36 4.80
C GLY A 19 17.41 -16.84 5.19
N PRO A 20 16.54 -17.65 4.56
CA PRO A 20 16.55 -19.08 4.81
C PRO A 20 17.69 -19.77 4.06
N ALA A 21 18.41 -20.61 4.81
CA ALA A 21 19.36 -21.59 4.32
C ALA A 21 18.68 -22.67 3.45
N GLY A 22 19.47 -23.28 2.58
CA GLY A 22 19.05 -24.09 1.44
C GLY A 22 18.26 -25.36 1.76
N VAL A 23 17.43 -25.74 0.79
CA VAL A 23 16.70 -27.01 0.75
C VAL A 23 17.36 -27.88 -0.33
N GLY A 24 17.89 -29.03 0.07
CA GLY A 24 18.31 -30.09 -0.85
C GLY A 24 17.09 -30.87 -1.34
N GLY A 25 16.98 -31.06 -2.66
CA GLY A 25 15.86 -31.76 -3.28
C GLY A 25 16.12 -32.15 -4.73
N LYS A 26 16.78 -33.31 -4.89
CA LYS A 26 16.72 -34.34 -5.94
C LYS A 26 16.13 -33.98 -7.33
N GLU A 27 16.96 -34.15 -8.35
CA GLU A 27 16.64 -34.17 -9.78
C GLU A 27 15.57 -35.22 -10.15
N ILE A 28 14.72 -34.87 -11.11
CA ILE A 28 13.98 -35.81 -11.94
C ILE A 28 14.01 -35.28 -13.38
N VAL A 29 14.57 -36.07 -14.28
CA VAL A 29 14.73 -35.80 -15.72
C VAL A 29 13.42 -36.08 -16.45
N GLY A 30 13.03 -35.19 -17.37
CA GLY A 30 11.84 -35.37 -18.22
C GLY A 30 11.87 -34.48 -19.46
N SER A 31 12.29 -35.06 -20.57
CA SER A 31 12.38 -34.52 -21.93
C SER A 31 11.03 -34.26 -22.60
N GLY A 32 10.95 -33.24 -23.47
CA GLY A 32 9.89 -33.09 -24.47
C GLY A 32 9.58 -31.63 -24.81
N GLY A 33 10.11 -31.15 -25.93
CA GLY A 33 9.86 -29.80 -26.43
C GLY A 33 8.49 -29.63 -27.06
N LEU A 34 8.04 -28.38 -27.12
CA LEU A 34 7.38 -27.72 -28.26
C LEU A 34 7.37 -26.22 -27.95
N SER A 35 7.99 -25.46 -28.83
CA SER A 35 8.10 -24.01 -28.79
C SER A 35 6.74 -23.37 -28.91
N ASP A 36 6.34 -22.56 -27.92
CA ASP A 36 5.29 -21.57 -28.10
C ASP A 36 5.86 -20.20 -27.75
N SER A 37 6.19 -19.45 -28.80
CA SER A 37 6.66 -18.09 -28.73
C SER A 37 5.48 -17.17 -28.41
N MET A 38 5.09 -17.10 -27.13
CA MET A 38 4.18 -16.06 -26.67
C MET A 38 4.97 -14.76 -26.46
N SER A 39 4.65 -13.81 -27.34
CA SER A 39 5.07 -12.42 -27.38
C SER A 39 5.23 -11.82 -25.98
N GLY A 40 6.47 -11.52 -25.62
CA GLY A 40 6.78 -10.76 -24.42
C GLY A 40 6.11 -9.40 -24.49
N ASP A 41 5.09 -9.19 -23.67
CA ASP A 41 4.58 -7.89 -23.29
C ASP A 41 5.77 -7.12 -22.69
N GLY A 42 6.35 -6.20 -23.48
CA GLY A 42 7.52 -5.39 -23.11
C GLY A 42 7.28 -4.42 -21.95
N SER A 43 6.19 -4.58 -21.19
CA SER A 43 5.92 -3.84 -19.97
C SER A 43 6.84 -4.29 -18.84
N ARG A 44 7.54 -3.32 -18.25
CA ARG A 44 8.41 -3.58 -17.10
C ARG A 44 7.56 -3.97 -15.90
N ALA A 45 8.07 -4.85 -15.03
CA ALA A 45 7.38 -5.21 -13.79
C ALA A 45 7.02 -3.96 -12.95
N GLU A 46 7.85 -2.92 -13.02
CA GLU A 46 7.62 -1.61 -12.40
C GLU A 46 6.34 -0.89 -12.87
N ASP A 47 5.86 -1.16 -14.08
CA ASP A 47 4.62 -0.58 -14.61
C ASP A 47 3.39 -1.01 -13.81
N LEU A 48 3.47 -2.14 -13.08
CA LEU A 48 2.43 -2.55 -12.13
C LEU A 48 2.16 -1.47 -11.09
N CYS A 49 3.17 -0.71 -10.67
CA CYS A 49 2.98 0.38 -9.72
C CYS A 49 2.04 1.46 -10.27
N LEU A 50 2.13 1.76 -11.57
CA LEU A 50 1.31 2.76 -12.27
C LEU A 50 -0.13 2.31 -12.48
N ALA A 51 -0.38 1.00 -12.44
CA ALA A 51 -1.72 0.41 -12.45
C ALA A 51 -2.30 0.17 -11.03
N CYS A 52 -1.45 0.15 -10.00
CA CYS A 52 -1.80 -0.25 -8.64
C CYS A 52 -2.09 0.94 -7.71
N GLY A 53 -1.10 1.80 -7.45
CA GLY A 53 -1.24 2.97 -6.57
C GLY A 53 -1.44 2.70 -5.07
N LEU A 54 -1.51 1.45 -4.58
CA LEU A 54 -1.81 1.15 -3.16
C LEU A 54 -0.76 1.68 -2.15
N CYS A 55 0.50 1.82 -2.57
CA CYS A 55 1.54 2.44 -1.75
C CYS A 55 1.38 3.97 -1.67
N CYS A 56 0.71 4.57 -2.66
CA CYS A 56 0.54 6.01 -2.81
C CYS A 56 -0.84 6.52 -2.37
N ASN A 57 -1.82 5.63 -2.14
CA ASN A 57 -3.20 6.04 -1.86
C ASN A 57 -3.56 6.00 -0.36
N GLY A 58 -2.56 5.79 0.51
CA GLY A 58 -2.77 5.77 1.96
C GLY A 58 -3.27 4.45 2.55
N VAL A 59 -3.25 3.35 1.78
CA VAL A 59 -3.62 2.01 2.27
C VAL A 59 -2.46 1.35 3.02
N ILE A 60 -1.28 1.30 2.41
CA ILE A 60 -0.10 0.62 2.99
C ILE A 60 0.68 1.54 3.93
N PHE A 61 0.84 2.81 3.54
CA PHE A 61 1.62 3.80 4.28
C PHE A 61 0.75 4.99 4.67
N ALA A 62 0.94 5.52 5.87
CA ALA A 62 0.32 6.77 6.30
C ALA A 62 1.18 8.01 5.99
N ASP A 63 2.50 7.83 5.96
CA ASP A 63 3.46 8.83 5.51
C ASP A 63 4.75 8.18 5.01
N VAL A 64 5.55 8.97 4.30
CA VAL A 64 6.87 8.60 3.79
C VAL A 64 7.89 9.60 4.29
N ARG A 65 9.01 9.09 4.80
CA ARG A 65 10.16 9.89 5.24
C ARG A 65 11.17 9.98 4.11
N LEU A 66 11.66 11.20 3.89
CA LEU A 66 12.72 11.44 2.93
C LEU A 66 14.02 10.80 3.45
N GLN A 67 14.76 10.19 2.53
CA GLN A 67 16.04 9.55 2.79
C GLN A 67 17.19 10.53 2.55
N PRO A 68 18.40 10.26 3.08
CA PRO A 68 19.59 10.98 2.69
C PRO A 68 19.74 10.98 1.15
N GLY A 69 19.90 12.17 0.56
CA GLY A 69 19.98 12.35 -0.90
C GLY A 69 18.66 12.76 -1.58
N ASP A 70 17.52 12.70 -0.88
CA ASP A 70 16.27 13.25 -1.40
C ASP A 70 16.30 14.79 -1.41
N ASP A 71 15.99 15.38 -2.57
CA ASP A 71 15.87 16.83 -2.72
C ASP A 71 14.45 17.29 -2.36
N ALA A 72 14.27 17.69 -1.10
CA ALA A 72 13.01 18.19 -0.59
C ALA A 72 12.51 19.46 -1.32
N ALA A 73 13.40 20.30 -1.85
CA ALA A 73 13.01 21.51 -2.58
C ALA A 73 12.44 21.13 -3.96
N ARG A 74 13.13 20.25 -4.68
CA ARG A 74 12.66 19.71 -5.97
C ARG A 74 11.34 18.96 -5.82
N LEU A 75 11.19 18.13 -4.79
CA LEU A 75 9.92 17.40 -4.56
C LEU A 75 8.75 18.36 -4.30
N ARG A 76 8.96 19.47 -3.58
CA ARG A 76 7.94 20.52 -3.44
C ARG A 76 7.61 21.20 -4.76
N ALA A 77 8.62 21.52 -5.58
CA ALA A 77 8.42 22.10 -6.90
C ALA A 77 7.61 21.17 -7.83
N LEU A 78 7.73 19.85 -7.65
CA LEU A 78 6.94 18.83 -8.33
C LEU A 78 5.53 18.61 -7.73
N GLY A 79 5.17 19.38 -6.70
CA GLY A 79 3.83 19.39 -6.09
C GLY A 79 3.65 18.47 -4.88
N LEU A 80 4.70 17.87 -4.33
CA LEU A 80 4.58 17.11 -3.07
C LEU A 80 4.45 18.05 -1.87
N ARG A 81 3.54 17.70 -0.97
CA ARG A 81 3.32 18.41 0.30
C ARG A 81 4.32 17.94 1.37
N VAL A 82 5.57 18.39 1.25
CA VAL A 82 6.65 18.00 2.17
C VAL A 82 6.61 18.84 3.46
N PHE A 83 6.37 18.18 4.59
CA PHE A 83 6.41 18.75 5.93
C PHE A 83 7.78 18.57 6.60
N ALA A 84 8.12 19.50 7.48
CA ALA A 84 9.29 19.37 8.37
C ALA A 84 8.99 18.42 9.53
N SER A 85 10.00 17.66 9.99
CA SER A 85 9.85 16.85 11.19
C SER A 85 9.56 17.72 12.42
N ARG A 86 8.76 17.18 13.35
CA ARG A 86 8.53 17.78 14.67
C ARG A 86 9.73 17.60 15.61
N ALA A 87 10.47 16.50 15.45
CA ALA A 87 11.72 16.29 16.16
C ALA A 87 12.83 17.07 15.46
N ALA A 88 13.65 17.78 16.25
CA ALA A 88 14.76 18.61 15.74
C ALA A 88 15.72 17.84 14.83
N THR A 89 15.87 16.53 15.05
CA THR A 89 16.75 15.64 14.27
C THR A 89 16.00 14.73 13.29
N GLY A 90 14.68 14.84 13.20
CA GLY A 90 13.89 13.93 12.36
C GLY A 90 13.89 14.33 10.89
N ALA A 91 13.81 13.33 10.01
CA ALA A 91 13.73 13.57 8.58
C ALA A 91 12.39 14.21 8.16
N PRO A 92 12.40 15.16 7.21
CA PRO A 92 11.18 15.65 6.57
C PRO A 92 10.44 14.51 5.88
N GLY A 93 9.17 14.73 5.57
CA GLY A 93 8.35 13.70 4.94
C GLY A 93 7.11 14.27 4.29
N PHE A 94 6.27 13.40 3.74
CA PHE A 94 4.97 13.78 3.20
C PHE A 94 3.91 12.74 3.57
N LYS A 95 2.66 13.19 3.68
CA LYS A 95 1.53 12.34 4.05
C LYS A 95 1.01 11.56 2.85
N GLN A 96 0.42 10.42 3.15
CA GLN A 96 -0.37 9.65 2.22
C GLN A 96 -1.87 9.90 2.49
N PRO A 97 -2.74 9.98 1.47
CA PRO A 97 -2.45 9.79 0.04
C PRO A 97 -1.47 10.82 -0.54
N CYS A 98 -0.55 10.34 -1.37
CA CYS A 98 0.50 11.16 -1.96
C CYS A 98 -0.12 12.19 -2.89
N ALA A 99 0.29 13.46 -2.75
CA ALA A 99 -0.20 14.54 -3.61
C ALA A 99 0.08 14.30 -5.11
N ALA A 100 1.11 13.52 -5.44
CA ALA A 100 1.46 13.18 -6.82
C ALA A 100 0.62 12.02 -7.41
N LEU A 101 -0.25 11.39 -6.64
CA LEU A 101 -1.14 10.34 -7.15
C LEU A 101 -2.21 10.96 -8.07
N ALA A 102 -2.37 10.41 -9.27
CA ALA A 102 -3.43 10.72 -10.23
C ALA A 102 -4.11 9.40 -10.65
N GLY A 103 -5.30 9.11 -10.11
CA GLY A 103 -5.89 7.78 -10.24
C GLY A 103 -4.98 6.73 -9.58
N CYS A 104 -4.34 5.89 -10.38
CA CYS A 104 -3.33 4.92 -9.92
C CYS A 104 -1.89 5.30 -10.27
N SER A 105 -1.70 6.33 -11.09
CA SER A 105 -0.40 6.70 -11.63
C SER A 105 0.27 7.77 -10.78
N CYS A 106 1.58 7.64 -10.58
CA CYS A 106 2.39 8.66 -9.92
C CYS A 106 2.86 9.68 -10.96
N ARG A 107 2.48 10.95 -10.81
CA ARG A 107 2.89 12.03 -11.73
C ARG A 107 4.38 12.34 -11.71
N VAL A 108 5.10 11.87 -10.69
CA VAL A 108 6.55 12.10 -10.49
C VAL A 108 7.33 10.78 -10.49
N TYR A 109 6.87 9.78 -11.25
CA TYR A 109 7.38 8.41 -11.14
C TYR A 109 8.89 8.29 -11.39
N ALA A 110 9.45 9.09 -12.30
CA ALA A 110 10.89 9.10 -12.60
C ALA A 110 11.70 9.77 -11.47
N GLU A 111 11.11 10.75 -10.79
CA GLU A 111 11.67 11.58 -9.72
C GLU A 111 11.25 11.10 -8.33
N ARG A 112 10.79 9.85 -8.21
CA ARG A 112 10.40 9.27 -6.92
C ARG A 112 11.53 9.44 -5.89
N PRO A 113 11.18 9.84 -4.65
CA PRO A 113 12.14 9.87 -3.55
C PRO A 113 12.65 8.46 -3.24
N GLY A 114 13.81 8.37 -2.58
CA GLY A 114 14.55 7.14 -2.32
C GLY A 114 13.67 6.01 -1.80
N TYR A 115 12.92 6.26 -0.72
CA TYR A 115 12.03 5.25 -0.13
C TYR A 115 10.97 4.73 -1.14
N CYS A 116 10.39 5.61 -1.96
CA CYS A 116 9.39 5.21 -2.96
C CYS A 116 9.99 4.44 -4.14
N ARG A 117 11.31 4.56 -4.37
CA ARG A 117 12.05 3.85 -5.42
C ARG A 117 12.52 2.48 -4.94
N GLU A 118 13.02 2.43 -3.71
CA GLU A 118 13.60 1.23 -3.09
C GLU A 118 12.54 0.24 -2.61
N PHE A 119 11.36 0.72 -2.21
CA PHE A 119 10.31 -0.16 -1.73
C PHE A 119 9.73 -1.03 -2.86
N GLU A 120 9.84 -2.34 -2.69
CA GLU A 120 9.18 -3.35 -3.52
C GLU A 120 8.17 -4.13 -2.68
N CYS A 121 6.89 -4.05 -3.03
CA CYS A 121 5.86 -4.87 -2.38
C CYS A 121 5.99 -6.34 -2.79
N LEU A 122 5.46 -7.25 -1.97
CA LEU A 122 5.52 -8.70 -2.22
C LEU A 122 4.99 -9.08 -3.61
N LEU A 123 3.91 -8.43 -4.07
CA LEU A 123 3.35 -8.66 -5.41
C LEU A 123 4.36 -8.34 -6.51
N LEU A 124 5.03 -7.18 -6.42
CA LEU A 124 6.05 -6.77 -7.39
C LEU A 124 7.24 -7.73 -7.36
N GLN A 125 7.70 -8.12 -6.17
CA GLN A 125 8.78 -9.09 -6.00
C GLN A 125 8.45 -10.44 -6.65
N ARG A 126 7.22 -10.95 -6.46
CA ARG A 126 6.78 -12.21 -7.09
C ARG A 126 6.79 -12.13 -8.61
N VAL A 127 6.33 -11.01 -9.19
CA VAL A 127 6.36 -10.80 -10.65
C VAL A 127 7.79 -10.67 -11.17
N LYS A 128 8.63 -9.87 -10.50
CA LYS A 128 10.07 -9.74 -10.86
C LYS A 128 10.81 -11.08 -10.82
N ALA A 129 10.46 -11.94 -9.87
CA ALA A 129 11.03 -13.28 -9.73
C ALA A 129 10.41 -14.32 -10.68
N GLY A 130 9.47 -13.95 -11.55
CA GLY A 130 8.77 -14.89 -12.44
C GLY A 130 7.85 -15.89 -11.71
N ARG A 131 7.57 -15.67 -10.42
CA ARG A 131 6.71 -16.56 -9.60
C ARG A 131 5.23 -16.25 -9.74
N LEU A 132 4.88 -15.13 -10.38
CA LEU A 132 3.51 -14.72 -10.63
C LEU A 132 3.43 -13.99 -11.97
N GLU A 133 2.49 -14.39 -12.82
CA GLU A 133 2.27 -13.69 -14.09
C GLU A 133 1.69 -12.28 -13.88
N ARG A 134 2.09 -11.37 -14.77
CA ARG A 134 1.61 -9.97 -14.76
C ARG A 134 0.08 -9.86 -14.78
N ARG A 135 -0.60 -10.69 -15.58
CA ARG A 135 -2.07 -10.71 -15.66
C ARG A 135 -2.70 -11.11 -14.33
N ALA A 136 -2.15 -12.13 -13.66
CA ALA A 136 -2.61 -12.55 -12.34
C ALA A 136 -2.37 -11.45 -11.29
N ALA A 137 -1.23 -10.76 -11.35
CA ALA A 137 -0.96 -9.61 -10.49
C ALA A 137 -1.96 -8.46 -10.69
N LEU A 138 -2.32 -8.15 -11.93
CA LEU A 138 -3.35 -7.14 -12.24
C LEU A 138 -4.73 -7.53 -11.67
N ALA A 139 -5.10 -8.81 -11.70
CA ALA A 139 -6.34 -9.28 -11.08
C ALA A 139 -6.32 -9.09 -9.56
N ILE A 140 -5.21 -9.42 -8.89
CA ILE A 140 -5.02 -9.19 -7.44
C ILE A 140 -5.12 -7.70 -7.10
N ILE A 141 -4.51 -6.83 -7.92
CA ILE A 141 -4.62 -5.37 -7.78
C ILE A 141 -6.08 -4.91 -7.89
N GLY A 142 -6.83 -5.43 -8.86
CA GLY A 142 -8.26 -5.12 -9.04
C GLY A 142 -9.07 -5.42 -7.79
N VAL A 143 -8.97 -6.64 -7.27
CA VAL A 143 -9.67 -7.07 -6.05
C VAL A 143 -9.28 -6.20 -4.84
N ALA A 144 -7.99 -5.91 -4.67
CA ALA A 144 -7.53 -5.06 -3.57
C ALA A 144 -8.11 -3.64 -3.68
N ARG A 145 -8.17 -3.07 -4.88
CA ARG A 145 -8.75 -1.75 -5.13
C ARG A 145 -10.26 -1.72 -4.87
N GLU A 146 -11.00 -2.76 -5.23
CA GLU A 146 -12.42 -2.87 -4.90
C GLU A 146 -12.66 -2.86 -3.39
N ARG A 147 -11.83 -3.58 -2.61
CA ARG A 147 -11.88 -3.54 -1.14
C ARG A 147 -11.60 -2.14 -0.60
N VAL A 148 -10.63 -1.43 -1.17
CA VAL A 148 -10.33 -0.03 -0.82
C VAL A 148 -11.54 0.88 -1.08
N GLU A 149 -12.16 0.77 -2.25
CA GLU A 149 -13.33 1.58 -2.59
C GLU A 149 -14.53 1.27 -1.69
N ARG A 150 -14.72 0.01 -1.29
CA ARG A 150 -15.73 -0.37 -0.29
C ARG A 150 -15.51 0.35 1.03
N VAL A 151 -14.27 0.34 1.56
CA VAL A 151 -13.94 1.05 2.81
C VAL A 151 -14.15 2.56 2.66
N ARG A 152 -13.73 3.16 1.54
CA ARG A 152 -13.93 4.60 1.27
C ARG A 152 -15.40 4.99 1.23
N ARG A 153 -16.24 4.15 0.62
CA ARG A 153 -17.69 4.37 0.57
C ARG A 153 -18.29 4.36 1.98
N LEU A 154 -18.02 3.31 2.76
CA LEU A 154 -18.54 3.18 4.13
C LEU A 154 -18.07 4.32 5.05
N LEU A 155 -16.81 4.77 4.91
CA LEU A 155 -16.32 5.95 5.61
C LEU A 155 -17.11 7.21 5.25
N ARG A 156 -17.42 7.44 3.97
CA ARG A 156 -18.24 8.58 3.53
C ARG A 156 -19.65 8.52 4.08
N GLU A 157 -20.28 7.34 4.04
CA GLU A 157 -21.62 7.11 4.60
C GLU A 157 -21.67 7.38 6.11
N LEU A 158 -20.58 7.07 6.83
CA LEU A 158 -20.41 7.39 8.25
C LEU A 158 -19.98 8.86 8.51
N GLY A 159 -19.94 9.71 7.48
CA GLY A 159 -19.66 11.14 7.57
C GLY A 159 -18.17 11.51 7.51
N ASP A 160 -17.27 10.61 7.12
CA ASP A 160 -15.85 10.87 6.92
C ASP A 160 -15.51 11.03 5.43
N GLY A 161 -15.59 12.27 4.94
CA GLY A 161 -15.31 12.64 3.54
C GLY A 161 -13.89 13.12 3.24
N ASP A 162 -12.99 13.10 4.23
CA ASP A 162 -11.63 13.66 4.08
C ASP A 162 -10.69 12.66 3.41
N GLU A 163 -10.65 12.68 2.09
CA GLU A 163 -9.77 11.81 1.30
C GLU A 163 -8.31 12.26 1.31
N THR A 164 -7.95 13.30 2.05
CA THR A 164 -6.55 13.74 2.20
C THR A 164 -5.80 12.97 3.29
N LEU A 165 -6.51 12.14 4.06
CA LEU A 165 -5.94 11.31 5.12
C LEU A 165 -5.85 9.84 4.70
N ALA A 166 -4.81 9.17 5.19
CA ALA A 166 -4.64 7.73 5.07
C ALA A 166 -5.87 6.98 5.62
N LEU A 167 -6.20 5.85 5.02
CA LEU A 167 -7.40 5.08 5.36
C LEU A 167 -7.44 4.65 6.83
N SER A 168 -6.28 4.24 7.37
CA SER A 168 -6.15 3.90 8.79
C SER A 168 -6.40 5.09 9.73
N ALA A 169 -6.07 6.32 9.31
CA ALA A 169 -6.35 7.52 10.08
C ALA A 169 -7.84 7.88 10.05
N ARG A 170 -8.47 7.77 8.88
CA ARG A 170 -9.92 7.98 8.71
C ARG A 170 -10.74 6.99 9.52
N PHE A 171 -10.37 5.70 9.48
CA PHE A 171 -11.02 4.66 10.28
C PHE A 171 -10.93 4.97 11.79
N ARG A 172 -9.72 5.23 12.32
CA ARG A 172 -9.54 5.57 13.74
C ARG A 172 -10.33 6.82 14.15
N ARG A 173 -10.31 7.87 13.32
CA ARG A 173 -11.06 9.11 13.59
C ARG A 173 -12.57 8.85 13.61
N THR A 174 -13.06 8.05 12.67
CA THR A 174 -14.49 7.69 12.58
C THR A 174 -14.91 6.88 13.80
N ALA A 175 -14.16 5.84 14.17
CA ALA A 175 -14.42 5.05 15.38
C ALA A 175 -14.47 5.95 16.63
N ALA A 176 -13.45 6.77 16.86
CA ALA A 176 -13.38 7.67 18.01
C ALA A 176 -14.51 8.73 18.04
N ARG A 177 -15.02 9.14 16.88
CA ARG A 177 -16.18 10.05 16.78
C ARG A 177 -17.46 9.33 17.19
N LEU A 178 -17.68 8.12 16.69
CA LEU A 178 -18.89 7.35 16.95
C LEU A 178 -18.98 6.91 18.42
N GLU A 179 -17.85 6.58 19.05
CA GLU A 179 -17.78 6.30 20.49
C GLU A 179 -18.25 7.49 21.35
N LYS A 180 -18.02 8.73 20.90
CA LYS A 180 -18.38 9.94 21.65
C LYS A 180 -19.83 10.38 21.42
N VAL A 181 -20.32 10.28 20.18
CA VAL A 181 -21.64 10.77 19.80
C VAL A 181 -22.73 9.73 20.07
N GLY A 182 -22.35 8.46 20.24
CA GLY A 182 -23.27 7.34 20.30
C GLY A 182 -23.69 6.86 18.91
N LEU A 183 -24.08 5.60 18.84
CA LEU A 183 -24.54 4.94 17.62
C LEU A 183 -26.06 4.76 17.69
N ASP A 184 -26.77 5.28 16.69
CA ASP A 184 -28.10 4.76 16.36
C ASP A 184 -27.94 3.41 15.63
N GLU A 185 -29.04 2.67 15.49
CA GLU A 185 -29.05 1.32 14.90
C GLU A 185 -28.41 1.31 13.50
N VAL A 186 -28.77 2.27 12.65
CA VAL A 186 -28.25 2.39 11.28
C VAL A 186 -26.73 2.64 11.27
N LYS A 187 -26.23 3.54 12.13
CA LYS A 187 -24.79 3.79 12.23
C LYS A 187 -24.05 2.61 12.85
N ALA A 188 -24.67 1.86 13.76
CA ALA A 188 -24.08 0.67 14.34
C ALA A 188 -23.84 -0.40 13.27
N ASP A 189 -24.84 -0.64 12.42
CA ASP A 189 -24.72 -1.60 11.30
C ASP A 189 -23.65 -1.16 10.29
N LEU A 190 -23.69 0.10 9.85
CA LEU A 190 -22.68 0.66 8.94
C LEU A 190 -21.26 0.59 9.52
N PHE A 191 -21.11 0.81 10.82
CA PHE A 191 -19.82 0.70 11.50
C PHE A 191 -19.33 -0.75 11.61
N GLY A 192 -20.26 -1.70 11.81
CA GLY A 192 -19.98 -3.14 11.72
C GLY A 192 -19.48 -3.52 10.33
N GLU A 193 -20.17 -3.09 9.27
CA GLU A 193 -19.75 -3.30 7.89
C GLU A 193 -18.39 -2.69 7.58
N LEU A 194 -18.14 -1.46 8.06
CA LEU A 194 -16.84 -0.79 7.91
C LEU A 194 -15.73 -1.60 8.58
N THR A 195 -15.97 -2.11 9.78
CA THR A 195 -15.00 -2.90 10.53
C THR A 195 -14.63 -4.18 9.79
N LEU A 196 -15.63 -4.90 9.25
CA LEU A 196 -15.40 -6.08 8.43
C LEU A 196 -14.67 -5.75 7.12
N ALA A 197 -15.08 -4.70 6.42
CA ALA A 197 -14.42 -4.28 5.18
C ALA A 197 -12.94 -3.87 5.40
N VAL A 198 -12.63 -3.22 6.51
CA VAL A 198 -11.24 -2.89 6.90
C VAL A 198 -10.45 -4.15 7.23
N HIS A 199 -11.05 -5.12 7.93
CA HIS A 199 -10.42 -6.40 8.20
C HIS A 199 -10.09 -7.15 6.90
N ASP A 200 -11.05 -7.26 5.99
CA ASP A 200 -10.87 -7.90 4.68
C ASP A 200 -9.77 -7.20 3.86
N LEU A 201 -9.73 -5.87 3.88
CA LEU A 201 -8.68 -5.11 3.21
C LEU A 201 -7.31 -5.42 3.83
N ASN A 202 -7.19 -5.45 5.16
CA ASN A 202 -5.93 -5.72 5.84
C ASN A 202 -5.41 -7.13 5.53
N LEU A 203 -6.28 -8.13 5.47
CA LEU A 203 -5.91 -9.49 5.05
C LEU A 203 -5.37 -9.50 3.62
N ALA A 204 -6.09 -8.90 2.67
CA ALA A 204 -5.64 -8.83 1.27
C ALA A 204 -4.29 -8.10 1.13
N VAL A 205 -4.10 -7.00 1.87
CA VAL A 205 -2.83 -6.25 1.87
C VAL A 205 -1.70 -7.10 2.46
N LYS A 206 -1.95 -7.80 3.56
CA LYS A 206 -0.97 -8.68 4.22
C LYS A 206 -0.55 -9.85 3.33
N GLU A 207 -1.47 -10.49 2.64
CA GLU A 207 -1.19 -11.69 1.85
C GLU A 207 -0.46 -11.39 0.53
N ALA A 208 -0.76 -10.25 -0.08
CA ALA A 208 -0.30 -9.94 -1.44
C ALA A 208 0.75 -8.82 -1.50
N PHE A 209 0.82 -7.90 -0.53
CA PHE A 209 1.62 -6.68 -0.69
C PHE A 209 2.67 -6.47 0.39
N TYR A 210 2.47 -6.93 1.62
CA TYR A 210 3.52 -6.88 2.65
C TYR A 210 4.56 -7.99 2.41
N PRO A 211 5.86 -7.66 2.32
CA PRO A 211 6.94 -8.62 2.17
C PRO A 211 7.12 -9.50 3.42
#